data_AF-A0A2W4TJ58-F1
#
_entry.id   AF-A0A2W4TJ58-F1
#
_cell.length_a   1.000
_cell.length_b   1.000
_cell.length_c   1.000
_cell.angle_alpha   90.00
_cell.angle_beta   90.00
_cell.angle_gamma   90.00
#
_symmetry.space_group_name_H-M   'P 1'
#
loop_
_entity.id
_entity.type
_entity.pdbx_description
1 polymer ?
#
loop_
_entity_poly.entity_id
_entity_poly.type
_entity_poly.pdbx_seq_one_letter_code
_entity_poly.pdbx_strand_id
1 'polypeptide(L)'
;MLMGALAVFTLVAVMGLTMVCSVWRGNPVEAGFPILHGAASLLGSALVIFAALGGDTRLYVNIGMAVVIILLGVTMGVFAKKGKKPPKGIIIAHVGLAVACYAILGFFTFNPGVGVGLL
;
A
#
# COMPACT_ATOMS: atom_id res chain seq x y z
N MET A 1 4.72 -16.76 -3.08
CA MET A 1 5.08 -15.39 -2.63
C MET A 1 3.93 -14.40 -2.79
N LEU A 2 3.26 -14.36 -3.95
CA LEU A 2 2.14 -13.43 -4.22
C LEU A 2 0.98 -13.53 -3.22
N MET A 3 0.51 -14.75 -2.88
CA MET A 3 -0.52 -14.92 -1.85
C MET A 3 -0.11 -14.33 -0.48
N GLY A 4 1.16 -14.46 -0.11
CA GLY A 4 1.68 -13.88 1.13
C GLY A 4 1.73 -12.35 1.06
N ALA A 5 2.21 -11.79 -0.06
CA ALA A 5 2.20 -10.35 -0.30
C ALA A 5 0.76 -9.79 -0.27
N LEU A 6 -0.17 -10.47 -0.93
CA LEU A 6 -1.59 -10.11 -0.96
C LEU A 6 -2.16 -10.10 0.45
N ALA A 7 -1.96 -11.16 1.24
CA ALA A 7 -2.45 -11.23 2.62
C ALA A 7 -1.90 -10.10 3.51
N VAL A 8 -0.60 -9.79 3.39
CA VAL A 8 0.01 -8.66 4.12
C VAL A 8 -0.61 -7.33 3.67
N PHE A 9 -0.80 -7.12 2.37
CA PHE A 9 -1.45 -5.90 1.88
C PHE A 9 -2.94 -5.82 2.21
N THR A 10 -3.64 -6.95 2.37
CA THR A 10 -5.01 -6.97 2.90
C THR A 10 -5.03 -6.43 4.32
N LEU A 11 -4.11 -6.88 5.18
CA LEU A 11 -3.97 -6.36 6.54
C LEU A 11 -3.66 -4.85 6.52
N VAL A 12 -2.71 -4.41 5.69
CA VAL A 12 -2.37 -2.99 5.50
C VAL A 12 -3.59 -2.18 5.05
N ALA A 13 -4.39 -2.69 4.12
CA ALA A 13 -5.60 -2.04 3.63
C ALA A 13 -6.65 -1.90 4.75
N VAL A 14 -6.85 -2.95 5.56
CA VAL A 14 -7.74 -2.89 6.73
C VAL A 14 -7.26 -1.83 7.73
N MET A 15 -5.96 -1.81 8.05
CA MET A 15 -5.38 -0.79 8.91
C MET A 15 -5.51 0.63 8.33
N GLY A 16 -5.32 0.79 7.02
CA GLY A 16 -5.52 2.07 6.33
C GLY A 16 -6.95 2.55 6.44
N LEU A 17 -7.91 1.64 6.22
CA LEU A 17 -9.34 1.93 6.32
C LEU A 17 -9.74 2.34 7.74
N THR A 18 -9.24 1.66 8.77
CA THR A 18 -9.55 2.03 10.16
C THR A 18 -8.99 3.42 10.51
N MET A 19 -7.80 3.77 10.03
CA MET A 19 -7.25 5.12 10.20
C MET A 19 -8.11 6.18 9.51
N VAL A 20 -8.49 5.94 8.25
CA VAL A 20 -9.36 6.86 7.49
C VAL A 20 -10.71 7.05 8.19
N CYS A 21 -11.33 5.97 8.65
CA CYS A 21 -12.57 6.02 9.43
C CYS A 21 -12.42 6.81 10.73
N SER A 22 -11.31 6.63 11.46
CA SER A 22 -11.03 7.40 12.68
C SER A 22 -10.92 8.89 12.40
N VAL A 23 -10.14 9.26 11.37
CA VAL A 23 -9.96 10.65 10.93
C VAL A 23 -11.28 11.28 10.48
N TRP A 24 -12.13 10.54 9.75
CA TRP A 24 -13.45 11.02 9.33
C TRP A 24 -14.41 11.23 10.49
N ARG A 25 -14.32 10.41 11.55
CA ARG A 25 -15.09 10.59 12.79
C ARG A 25 -14.53 11.70 13.69
N GLY A 26 -13.41 12.33 13.31
CA GLY A 26 -12.74 13.36 14.12
C GLY A 26 -11.95 12.80 15.29
N ASN A 27 -11.75 11.47 15.35
CA ASN A 27 -10.99 10.83 16.41
C ASN A 27 -9.49 10.87 16.10
N PRO A 28 -8.63 11.04 17.12
CA PRO A 28 -7.19 10.92 16.93
C PRO A 28 -6.83 9.47 16.57
N VAL A 29 -5.85 9.31 15.68
CA VAL A 29 -5.23 8.01 15.41
C VAL A 29 -4.11 7.81 16.43
N GLU A 30 -4.11 6.67 17.12
CA GLU A 30 -3.06 6.32 18.06
C GLU A 30 -1.69 6.31 17.38
N ALA A 31 -0.67 6.92 18.01
CA ALA A 31 0.63 7.17 17.39
C ALA A 31 1.38 5.91 16.93
N GLY A 32 1.18 4.76 17.58
CA GLY A 32 1.79 3.48 17.19
C GLY A 32 1.17 2.87 15.94
N PHE A 33 -0.10 3.16 15.65
CA PHE A 33 -0.85 2.49 14.60
C PHE A 33 -0.38 2.85 13.17
N PRO A 34 -0.08 4.13 12.83
CA PRO A 34 0.55 4.48 11.55
C PRO A 34 1.94 3.86 11.37
N ILE A 35 2.69 3.65 12.45
CA ILE A 35 4.02 3.03 12.41
C ILE A 35 3.88 1.55 12.02
N LEU A 36 2.94 0.83 12.66
CA LEU A 36 2.65 -0.56 12.32
C LEU A 36 2.14 -0.69 10.88
N HIS A 37 1.27 0.22 10.44
CA HIS A 37 0.79 0.25 9.05
C HIS A 37 1.96 0.43 8.06
N GLY A 38 2.85 1.37 8.35
CA GLY A 38 4.09 1.58 7.60
C GLY A 38 4.95 0.32 7.54
N ALA A 39 5.26 -0.29 8.69
CA ALA A 39 6.07 -1.50 8.77
C ALA A 39 5.46 -2.67 7.99
N ALA A 40 4.15 -2.90 8.13
CA ALA A 40 3.44 -3.93 7.39
C ALA A 40 3.46 -3.66 5.87
N SER A 41 3.30 -2.40 5.44
CA SER A 41 3.41 -2.04 4.01
C SER A 41 4.81 -2.27 3.43
N LEU A 42 5.86 -2.04 4.22
CA LEU A 42 7.24 -2.35 3.82
C LEU A 42 7.45 -3.86 3.69
N LEU A 43 6.92 -4.65 4.62
CA LEU A 43 6.96 -6.11 4.53
C LEU A 43 6.25 -6.63 3.27
N GLY A 44 5.03 -6.15 3.00
CA GLY A 44 4.29 -6.51 1.79
C GLY A 44 5.06 -6.12 0.52
N SER A 45 5.65 -4.93 0.51
CA SER A 45 6.48 -4.45 -0.61
C SER A 45 7.72 -5.32 -0.82
N ALA A 46 8.39 -5.74 0.25
CA ALA A 46 9.54 -6.64 0.17
C ALA A 46 9.16 -7.99 -0.47
N LEU A 47 8.02 -8.56 -0.08
CA LEU A 47 7.52 -9.81 -0.69
C LEU A 47 7.24 -9.66 -2.18
N VAL A 48 6.68 -8.54 -2.63
CA VAL A 48 6.47 -8.23 -4.05
C VAL A 48 7.81 -8.09 -4.78
N ILE A 49 8.78 -7.39 -4.18
CA ILE A 49 10.12 -7.22 -4.77
C ILE A 49 10.80 -8.57 -4.94
N PHE A 50 10.80 -9.44 -3.93
CA PHE A 50 11.38 -10.76 -4.06
C PHE A 50 10.69 -11.63 -5.12
N ALA A 51 9.36 -11.54 -5.26
CA ALA A 51 8.65 -12.21 -6.33
C ALA A 51 9.07 -11.68 -7.72
N ALA A 52 9.29 -10.37 -7.85
CA ALA A 52 9.75 -9.75 -9.10
C ALA A 52 11.21 -10.14 -9.44
N LEU A 53 12.08 -10.21 -8.43
CA LEU A 53 13.45 -10.72 -8.58
C LEU A 53 13.49 -12.20 -8.97
N GLY A 54 12.44 -12.96 -8.64
CA GLY A 54 12.23 -14.33 -9.12
C GLY A 54 11.76 -14.45 -10.57
N GLY A 55 11.66 -13.34 -11.30
CA GLY A 55 11.34 -13.30 -12.74
C GLY A 55 9.94 -12.77 -13.09
N ASP A 56 9.10 -12.44 -12.10
CA ASP A 56 7.75 -11.91 -12.36
C ASP A 56 7.77 -10.39 -12.61
N THR A 57 8.12 -10.00 -13.84
CA THR A 57 8.27 -8.60 -14.27
C THR A 57 6.95 -7.81 -14.25
N ARG A 58 5.80 -8.50 -14.25
CA ARG A 58 4.47 -7.86 -14.18
C ARG A 58 4.31 -7.03 -12.91
N LEU A 59 5.02 -7.42 -11.84
CA LEU A 59 4.97 -6.77 -10.54
C LEU A 59 5.71 -5.42 -10.48
N TYR A 60 6.45 -5.03 -11.54
CA TYR A 60 7.12 -3.73 -11.58
C TYR A 60 6.15 -2.56 -11.46
N VAL A 61 4.92 -2.71 -11.96
CA VAL A 61 3.87 -1.70 -11.78
C VAL A 61 3.49 -1.56 -10.29
N ASN A 62 3.37 -2.67 -9.56
CA ASN A 62 3.09 -2.67 -8.12
C ASN A 62 4.23 -2.04 -7.32
N ILE A 63 5.48 -2.33 -7.69
CA ILE A 63 6.66 -1.73 -7.05
C ILE A 63 6.68 -0.22 -7.27
N GLY A 64 6.46 0.25 -8.51
CA GLY A 64 6.39 1.67 -8.81
C GLY A 64 5.28 2.39 -8.03
N MET A 65 4.08 1.80 -7.97
CA MET A 65 2.98 2.35 -7.17
C MET A 65 3.31 2.35 -5.68
N ALA A 66 3.92 1.28 -5.14
CA ALA A 66 4.29 1.19 -3.73
C ALA A 66 5.24 2.32 -3.32
N VAL A 67 6.24 2.64 -4.15
CA VAL A 67 7.15 3.78 -3.91
C VAL A 67 6.36 5.09 -3.79
N VAL A 68 5.45 5.38 -4.72
CA VAL A 68 4.62 6.59 -4.68
C VAL A 68 3.72 6.61 -3.45
N ILE A 69 3.06 5.49 -3.13
CA ILE A 69 2.19 5.34 -1.94
C ILE A 69 2.98 5.63 -0.67
N ILE A 70 4.18 5.06 -0.52
CA ILE A 70 5.06 5.26 0.63
C ILE A 70 5.44 6.73 0.76
N LEU A 71 5.84 7.39 -0.33
CA LEU A 71 6.18 8.82 -0.32
C LEU A 71 4.99 9.70 0.12
N LEU A 72 3.78 9.40 -0.35
CA LEU A 72 2.57 10.08 0.09
C LEU A 72 2.30 9.82 1.59
N GLY A 73 2.47 8.58 2.04
CA GLY A 73 2.32 8.18 3.45
C GLY A 73 3.30 8.91 4.37
N VAL A 74 4.58 8.96 4.00
CA VAL A 74 5.62 9.73 4.70
C VAL A 74 5.27 11.21 4.73
N THR A 75 4.83 11.77 3.59
CA THR A 75 4.40 13.17 3.51
C THR A 75 3.28 13.46 4.51
N MET A 76 2.22 12.64 4.55
CA MET A 76 1.14 12.78 5.54
C MET A 76 1.64 12.70 6.98
N GLY A 77 2.57 11.77 7.26
CA GLY A 77 3.22 11.65 8.56
C GLY A 77 4.01 12.91 8.96
N VAL A 78 4.70 13.55 8.02
CA VAL A 78 5.41 14.82 8.25
C VAL A 78 4.43 15.96 8.54
N PHE A 79 3.31 16.06 7.82
CA PHE A 79 2.26 17.05 8.11
C PHE A 79 1.70 16.85 9.53
N ALA A 80 1.37 15.61 9.87
CA ALA A 80 0.85 15.26 11.19
C ALA A 80 1.82 15.61 12.32
N LYS A 81 3.13 15.30 12.17
CA LYS A 81 4.17 15.68 13.14
C LYS A 81 4.30 17.19 13.34
N LYS A 82 3.99 17.98 12.31
CA LYS A 82 3.96 19.45 12.37
C LYS A 82 2.65 20.01 12.93
N GLY A 83 1.75 19.18 13.45
CA GLY A 83 0.43 19.58 13.95
C GLY A 83 -0.52 20.04 12.83
N LYS A 84 -0.19 19.77 11.57
CA LYS A 84 -1.00 20.17 10.41
C LYS A 84 -1.85 18.99 9.93
N LYS A 85 -3.10 19.28 9.54
CA LYS A 85 -3.93 18.28 8.85
C LYS A 85 -3.35 18.02 7.46
N PRO A 86 -3.17 16.76 7.04
CA PRO A 86 -2.72 16.46 5.69
C PRO A 86 -3.72 17.00 4.65
N PRO A 87 -3.26 17.55 3.52
CA PRO A 87 -4.14 17.97 2.43
C PRO A 87 -5.04 16.82 1.95
N LYS A 88 -6.34 17.08 1.78
CA LYS A 88 -7.32 16.06 1.33
C LYS A 88 -6.91 15.37 0.03
N GLY A 89 -6.32 16.12 -0.91
CA GLY A 89 -5.83 15.56 -2.17
C GLY A 89 -4.75 14.48 -1.99
N ILE A 90 -3.84 14.65 -1.02
CA ILE A 90 -2.79 13.66 -0.72
C ILE A 90 -3.42 12.38 -0.14
N ILE A 91 -4.40 12.52 0.75
CA ILE A 91 -5.12 11.38 1.34
C ILE A 91 -5.86 10.60 0.24
N ILE A 92 -6.62 11.30 -0.61
CA ILE A 92 -7.38 10.69 -1.71
C ILE A 92 -6.42 9.98 -2.68
N ALA A 93 -5.32 10.63 -3.06
CA ALA A 93 -4.32 10.03 -3.94
C ALA A 93 -3.70 8.78 -3.32
N HIS A 94 -3.30 8.84 -2.04
CA HIS A 94 -2.71 7.71 -1.34
C HIS A 94 -3.66 6.51 -1.27
N VAL A 95 -4.92 6.75 -0.87
CA VAL A 95 -5.95 5.69 -0.79
C VAL A 95 -6.27 5.13 -2.18
N GLY A 96 -6.45 6.00 -3.18
CA GLY A 96 -6.75 5.58 -4.55
C GLY A 96 -5.63 4.72 -5.16
N LEU A 97 -4.38 5.13 -5.01
CA LEU A 97 -3.22 4.36 -5.44
C LEU A 97 -3.11 3.03 -4.67
N ALA A 98 -3.36 3.03 -3.35
CA ALA A 98 -3.33 1.81 -2.55
C ALA A 98 -4.39 0.79 -3.01
N VAL A 99 -5.61 1.25 -3.29
CA VAL A 99 -6.69 0.40 -3.83
C VAL A 99 -6.31 -0.15 -5.21
N ALA A 100 -5.80 0.69 -6.12
CA ALA A 100 -5.36 0.26 -7.43
C ALA A 100 -4.21 -0.77 -7.35
N CYS A 101 -3.22 -0.50 -6.51
CA CYS A 101 -2.09 -1.41 -6.27
C CYS A 101 -2.56 -2.75 -5.71
N TYR A 102 -3.46 -2.74 -4.73
CA TYR A 102 -4.05 -3.95 -4.17
C TYR A 102 -4.85 -4.74 -5.20
N ALA A 103 -5.68 -4.07 -6.02
CA ALA A 103 -6.47 -4.70 -7.07
C ALA A 103 -5.58 -5.36 -8.13
N ILE A 104 -4.53 -4.67 -8.59
CA ILE A 104 -3.58 -5.22 -9.56
C ILE A 104 -2.81 -6.40 -8.96
N LEU A 105 -2.34 -6.30 -7.71
CA LEU A 105 -1.67 -7.41 -7.04
C LEU A 105 -2.60 -8.61 -6.90
N GLY A 106 -3.85 -8.40 -6.51
CA GLY A 106 -4.88 -9.43 -6.43
C GLY A 106 -5.12 -10.07 -7.78
N PHE A 107 -5.24 -9.27 -8.85
CA PHE A 107 -5.39 -9.76 -10.21
C PHE A 107 -4.24 -10.70 -10.61
N PHE A 108 -2.99 -10.30 -10.45
CA PHE A 108 -1.84 -11.18 -10.77
C PHE A 108 -1.75 -12.40 -9.86
N THR A 109 -2.16 -12.26 -8.60
CA THR A 109 -2.16 -13.37 -7.64
C THR A 109 -3.15 -14.47 -8.06
N PHE A 110 -4.35 -14.10 -8.50
CA PHE A 110 -5.39 -15.06 -8.92
C PHE A 110 -5.32 -15.43 -10.41
N ASN A 111 -4.53 -14.71 -11.22
CA ASN A 111 -4.35 -14.97 -12.65
C ASN A 111 -2.86 -15.12 -13.00
N PRO A 112 -2.16 -16.14 -12.46
CA PRO A 112 -0.71 -16.28 -12.62
C PRO A 112 -0.25 -16.48 -14.07
N GLY A 113 -1.14 -16.86 -15.00
CA GLY A 113 -0.82 -17.03 -16.43
C GLY A 113 -0.94 -15.76 -17.29
N VAL A 114 -1.55 -14.69 -16.78
CA VAL A 114 -1.79 -13.47 -17.60
C VAL A 114 -0.49 -12.70 -17.79
N GLY A 115 -0.01 -12.58 -19.03
CA GLY A 115 1.26 -11.93 -19.37
C GLY A 115 2.44 -12.87 -19.61
N VAL A 116 2.23 -14.20 -19.54
CA VAL A 116 3.23 -15.24 -19.86
C VAL A 116 3.18 -15.66 -21.35
N GLY A 117 2.27 -15.09 -22.15
CA GLY A 117 1.97 -15.57 -23.52
C GLY A 117 2.31 -14.63 -24.68
N LEU A 118 3.36 -13.80 -24.59
CA LEU A 118 3.74 -12.88 -25.68
C LEU A 118 5.25 -12.81 -25.97
N LEU A 119 6.02 -13.82 -25.55
CA LEU A 119 7.42 -14.01 -25.98
C LEU A 119 7.64 -15.45 -26.39
#